data_AF-A0AB39U6B5-F1
#
_entry.id   AF-A0AB39U6B5-F1
#
_cell.length_a   1.000
_cell.length_b   1.000
_cell.length_c   1.000
_cell.angle_alpha   90.00
_cell.angle_beta   90.00
_cell.angle_gamma   90.00
#
_symmetry.space_group_name_H-M   'P 1'
#
loop_
_entity.id
_entity.type
_entity.pdbx_description
1 polymer ?
#
loop_
_entity_poly.entity_id
_entity_poly.type
_entity_poly.pdbx_seq_one_letter_code
_entity_poly.pdbx_strand_id
1 'polypeptide(L)'
;MTSIIKANSLEQAKSRLERVRSEREATEQAARDEAHAIPFGQPNIEGRGNIYKHVQQQWDRTRRLADEEERAADRVDMLEMVEKFKEDNDQLHDVRVVGRTRGASVGAATSVNNLDYFKGKLARMIADNEAAKAWNKTHKDAKRCTFGSKITALRKKVAYLEAVKSKADSTPISEHSQRLIDAGKVSQWKKKPIYYFVNGLRKVALTLDDNGDFQESKRYPAYEEGDRETVQKLLAH
;
A
#
# COMPACT_ATOMS: atom_id res chain seq x y z
N MET A 1 20.18 20.43 -11.09
CA MET A 1 19.90 19.15 -11.78
C MET A 1 19.14 18.25 -10.83
N THR A 2 17.99 17.79 -11.31
CA THR A 2 16.88 17.24 -10.56
C THR A 2 17.18 15.81 -10.10
N SER A 3 17.46 15.61 -8.82
CA SER A 3 17.51 14.26 -8.23
C SER A 3 16.29 14.04 -7.35
N ILE A 4 15.13 13.84 -8.00
CA ILE A 4 13.95 13.29 -7.34
C ILE A 4 14.14 11.78 -7.33
N ILE A 5 14.88 11.27 -6.34
CA ILE A 5 14.94 9.84 -6.07
C ILE A 5 13.59 9.45 -5.46
N LYS A 6 12.60 9.19 -6.32
CA LYS A 6 11.40 8.42 -5.92
C LYS A 6 11.80 6.94 -5.95
N ALA A 7 12.25 6.45 -4.80
CA ALA A 7 12.38 5.03 -4.53
C ALA A 7 10.98 4.41 -4.33
N ASN A 8 10.40 3.73 -5.34
CA ASN A 8 9.24 2.82 -5.27
C ASN A 8 8.78 2.25 -6.66
N SER A 9 9.66 2.15 -7.66
CA SER A 9 9.31 1.59 -8.99
C SER A 9 9.53 0.08 -9.07
N LEU A 10 8.76 -0.66 -9.89
CA LEU A 10 8.98 -2.08 -10.19
C LEU A 10 10.43 -2.34 -10.64
N GLU A 11 10.97 -1.46 -11.46
CA GLU A 11 12.35 -1.54 -11.96
C GLU A 11 13.38 -1.53 -10.83
N GLN A 12 13.21 -0.68 -9.82
CA GLN A 12 14.09 -0.64 -8.66
C GLN A 12 13.98 -1.91 -7.80
N ALA A 13 12.78 -2.48 -7.71
CA ALA A 13 12.57 -3.75 -7.02
C ALA A 13 13.28 -4.91 -7.75
N LYS A 14 13.20 -4.93 -9.09
CA LYS A 14 13.92 -5.89 -9.94
C LYS A 14 15.44 -5.73 -9.81
N SER A 15 15.96 -4.51 -9.90
CA SER A 15 17.38 -4.23 -9.68
C SER A 15 17.85 -4.65 -8.28
N ARG A 16 17.04 -4.41 -7.24
CA ARG A 16 17.35 -4.90 -5.88
C ARG A 16 17.39 -6.42 -5.82
N LEU A 17 16.42 -7.11 -6.43
CA LEU A 17 16.38 -8.57 -6.48
C LEU A 17 17.64 -9.12 -7.15
N GLU A 18 18.00 -8.60 -8.32
CA GLU A 18 19.22 -8.99 -9.03
C GLU A 18 20.47 -8.75 -8.20
N ARG A 19 20.57 -7.60 -7.52
CA ARG A 19 21.69 -7.29 -6.63
C ARG A 19 21.81 -8.32 -5.51
N VAL A 20 20.73 -8.60 -4.79
CA VAL A 20 20.74 -9.56 -3.67
C VAL A 20 21.06 -10.98 -4.16
N ARG A 21 20.51 -11.37 -5.31
CA ARG A 21 20.80 -12.65 -5.95
C ARG A 21 22.29 -12.78 -6.31
N SER A 22 22.87 -11.77 -6.95
CA SER A 22 24.29 -11.76 -7.31
C SER A 22 25.20 -11.80 -6.08
N GLU A 23 24.83 -11.10 -4.99
CA GLU A 23 25.56 -11.14 -3.73
C GLU A 23 25.49 -12.51 -3.07
N ARG A 24 24.32 -13.17 -3.11
CA ARG A 24 24.13 -14.53 -2.60
C ARG A 24 24.99 -15.53 -3.36
N GLU A 25 24.93 -15.49 -4.69
CA GLU A 25 25.70 -16.39 -5.57
C GLU A 25 27.21 -16.21 -5.37
N ALA A 26 27.70 -14.96 -5.25
CA ALA A 26 29.10 -14.68 -4.97
C ALA A 26 29.54 -15.18 -3.57
N THR A 27 28.69 -14.99 -2.55
CA THR A 27 28.96 -15.48 -1.18
C THR A 27 28.97 -17.01 -1.14
N GLU A 28 28.06 -17.66 -1.86
CA GLU A 28 28.00 -19.11 -2.00
C GLU A 28 29.23 -19.67 -2.72
N GLN A 29 29.68 -19.02 -3.79
CA GLN A 29 30.90 -19.44 -4.49
C GLN A 29 32.13 -19.28 -3.60
N ALA A 30 32.28 -18.15 -2.90
CA ALA A 30 33.37 -17.95 -1.96
C ALA A 30 33.37 -19.00 -0.83
N ALA A 31 32.19 -19.36 -0.30
CA ALA A 31 32.05 -20.41 0.72
C ALA A 31 32.50 -21.79 0.19
N ARG A 32 32.16 -22.10 -1.07
CA ARG A 32 32.60 -23.34 -1.74
C ARG A 32 34.09 -23.36 -1.97
N ASP A 33 34.65 -22.28 -2.53
CA ASP A 33 36.08 -22.16 -2.81
C ASP A 33 36.91 -22.30 -1.53
N GLU A 34 36.47 -21.64 -0.45
CA GLU A 34 37.10 -21.74 0.86
C GLU A 34 36.97 -23.15 1.47
N ALA A 35 35.81 -23.80 1.33
CA ALA A 35 35.63 -25.18 1.75
C ALA A 35 36.51 -26.16 0.97
N HIS A 36 36.69 -25.94 -0.34
CA HIS A 36 37.55 -26.77 -1.19
C HIS A 36 39.05 -26.58 -0.91
N ALA A 37 39.45 -25.42 -0.38
CA ALA A 37 40.82 -25.19 0.07
C ALA A 37 41.18 -25.99 1.33
N ILE A 38 40.18 -26.46 2.09
CA ILE A 38 40.38 -27.31 3.28
C ILE A 38 40.56 -28.77 2.82
N PRO A 39 41.69 -29.42 3.13
CA PRO A 39 41.89 -30.84 2.81
C PRO A 39 40.81 -31.74 3.41
N PHE A 40 40.31 -32.68 2.60
CA PHE A 40 39.24 -33.59 3.02
C PHE A 40 39.60 -34.38 4.30
N GLY A 41 38.65 -34.42 5.24
CA GLY A 41 38.76 -35.23 6.46
C GLY A 41 39.56 -34.58 7.59
N GLN A 42 39.98 -33.31 7.47
CA GLN A 42 40.69 -32.61 8.54
C GLN A 42 39.73 -32.26 9.69
N PRO A 43 39.90 -32.82 10.90
CA PRO A 43 39.06 -32.50 12.03
C PRO A 43 39.45 -31.14 12.63
N ASN A 44 38.52 -30.53 13.37
CA ASN A 44 38.87 -29.39 14.21
C ASN A 44 39.71 -29.86 15.41
N ILE A 45 40.86 -29.25 15.65
CA ILE A 45 41.80 -29.64 16.71
C ILE A 45 41.53 -28.82 17.96
N GLU A 46 41.32 -29.48 19.11
CA GLU A 46 41.17 -28.81 20.40
C GLU A 46 42.39 -27.92 20.71
N GLY A 47 42.14 -26.69 21.16
CA GLY A 47 43.18 -25.70 21.45
C GLY A 47 43.63 -24.84 20.25
N ARG A 48 43.13 -25.10 19.03
CA ARG A 48 43.30 -24.22 17.86
C ARG A 48 41.97 -23.58 17.44
N GLY A 49 42.05 -22.49 16.68
CA GLY A 49 40.87 -21.85 16.08
C GLY A 49 40.17 -22.79 15.10
N ASN A 50 38.83 -22.74 15.07
CA ASN A 50 38.03 -23.57 14.18
C ASN A 50 38.31 -23.25 12.71
N ILE A 51 38.88 -24.22 11.97
CA ILE A 51 39.23 -24.11 10.55
C ILE A 51 38.00 -23.91 9.65
N TYR A 52 36.82 -24.34 10.10
CA TYR A 52 35.56 -24.17 9.37
C TYR A 52 34.81 -22.89 9.73
N LYS A 53 35.33 -22.06 10.65
CA LYS A 53 34.60 -20.90 11.19
C LYS A 53 34.18 -19.92 10.10
N HIS A 54 35.08 -19.61 9.18
CA HIS A 54 34.83 -18.64 8.11
C HIS A 54 33.88 -19.22 7.06
N VAL A 55 34.08 -20.47 6.63
CA VAL A 55 33.13 -21.22 5.79
C VAL A 55 31.72 -21.21 6.41
N GLN A 56 31.58 -21.53 7.70
CA GLN A 56 30.31 -21.48 8.42
C GLN A 56 29.67 -20.09 8.41
N GLN A 57 30.47 -19.04 8.65
CA GLN A 57 30.00 -17.65 8.60
C GLN A 57 29.50 -17.25 7.19
N GLN A 58 30.19 -17.69 6.14
CA GLN A 58 29.76 -17.45 4.76
C GLN A 58 28.45 -18.19 4.45
N TRP A 59 28.30 -19.45 4.88
CA TRP A 59 27.04 -20.19 4.74
C TRP A 59 25.88 -19.54 5.51
N ASP A 60 26.12 -19.05 6.73
CA ASP A 60 25.13 -18.29 7.49
C ASP A 60 24.73 -17.01 6.77
N ARG A 61 25.69 -16.30 6.15
CA ARG A 61 25.43 -15.12 5.33
C ARG A 61 24.62 -15.48 4.08
N THR A 62 24.97 -16.55 3.38
CA THR A 62 24.22 -17.05 2.21
C THR A 62 22.77 -17.36 2.57
N ARG A 63 22.53 -17.97 3.74
CA ARG A 63 21.16 -18.23 4.24
C ARG A 63 20.38 -16.94 4.47
N ARG A 64 20.99 -15.93 5.12
CA ARG A 64 20.36 -14.62 5.33
C ARG A 64 20.05 -13.91 4.01
N LEU A 65 20.98 -13.99 3.05
CA LEU A 65 20.79 -13.43 1.71
C LEU A 65 19.70 -14.17 0.93
N ALA A 66 19.54 -15.49 1.12
CA ALA A 66 18.43 -16.24 0.54
C ALA A 66 17.07 -15.77 1.08
N ASP A 67 16.95 -15.55 2.40
CA ASP A 67 15.74 -14.97 2.99
C ASP A 67 15.46 -13.54 2.48
N GLU A 68 16.51 -12.75 2.23
CA GLU A 68 16.36 -11.42 1.62
C GLU A 68 15.96 -11.49 0.14
N GLU A 69 16.53 -12.43 -0.62
CA GLU A 69 16.17 -12.69 -2.02
C GLU A 69 14.70 -13.06 -2.13
N GLU A 70 14.20 -13.95 -1.26
CA GLU A 70 12.78 -14.33 -1.22
C GLU A 70 11.90 -13.10 -0.98
N ARG A 71 12.23 -12.26 0.01
CA ARG A 71 11.47 -11.03 0.30
C ARG A 71 11.53 -10.02 -0.85
N ALA A 72 12.67 -9.93 -1.54
CA ALA A 72 12.83 -9.06 -2.70
C ALA A 72 12.00 -9.57 -3.89
N ALA A 73 11.98 -10.88 -4.13
CA ALA A 73 11.15 -11.52 -5.14
C ALA A 73 9.66 -11.32 -4.86
N ASP A 74 9.23 -11.56 -3.61
CA ASP A 74 7.86 -11.27 -3.17
C ASP A 74 7.49 -9.81 -3.44
N ARG A 75 8.40 -8.87 -3.20
CA ARG A 75 8.15 -7.45 -3.47
C ARG A 75 7.96 -7.17 -4.97
N VAL A 76 8.77 -7.81 -5.83
CA VAL A 76 8.67 -7.71 -7.29
C VAL A 76 7.32 -8.26 -7.76
N ASP A 77 6.98 -9.50 -7.39
CA ASP A 77 5.73 -10.16 -7.77
C ASP A 77 4.51 -9.31 -7.40
N MET A 78 4.55 -8.70 -6.21
CA MET A 78 3.48 -7.82 -5.74
C MET A 78 3.35 -6.52 -6.51
N LEU A 79 4.46 -5.95 -6.98
CA LEU A 79 4.43 -4.76 -7.83
C LEU A 79 3.93 -5.12 -9.23
N GLU A 80 4.37 -6.25 -9.78
CA GLU A 80 3.88 -6.73 -11.09
C GLU A 80 2.37 -6.99 -11.05
N MET A 81 1.86 -7.62 -9.99
CA MET A 81 0.41 -7.81 -9.84
C MET A 81 -0.34 -6.48 -9.74
N VAL A 82 0.23 -5.47 -9.08
CA VAL A 82 -0.38 -4.12 -8.99
C VAL A 82 -0.41 -3.43 -10.36
N GLU A 83 0.66 -3.54 -11.14
CA GLU A 83 0.72 -2.97 -12.50
C GLU A 83 -0.27 -3.66 -13.42
N LYS A 84 -0.27 -4.99 -13.49
CA LYS A 84 -1.25 -5.76 -14.27
C LYS A 84 -2.69 -5.42 -13.90
N PHE A 85 -2.99 -5.29 -12.60
CA PHE A 85 -4.33 -4.94 -12.16
C PHE A 85 -4.78 -3.52 -12.60
N LYS A 86 -3.83 -2.59 -12.74
CA LYS A 86 -4.12 -1.25 -13.27
C LYS A 86 -4.30 -1.27 -14.79
N GLU A 87 -3.49 -2.05 -15.50
CA GLU A 87 -3.62 -2.25 -16.95
C GLU A 87 -4.98 -2.87 -17.31
N ASP A 88 -5.45 -3.84 -16.52
CA ASP A 88 -6.78 -4.45 -16.71
C ASP A 88 -7.93 -3.49 -16.40
N ASN A 89 -7.67 -2.39 -15.69
CA ASN A 89 -8.68 -1.46 -15.19
C ASN A 89 -8.23 -0.02 -15.36
N ASP A 90 -8.35 0.51 -16.59
CA ASP A 90 -7.94 1.88 -16.95
C ASP A 90 -8.49 2.99 -16.03
N GLN A 91 -9.69 2.78 -15.46
CA GLN A 91 -10.35 3.74 -14.55
C GLN A 91 -9.83 3.70 -13.12
N LEU A 92 -8.89 2.79 -12.81
CA LEU A 92 -8.43 2.54 -11.46
C LEU A 92 -7.13 3.32 -11.15
N HIS A 93 -7.21 4.24 -10.20
CA HIS A 93 -6.05 5.01 -9.77
C HIS A 93 -5.41 4.44 -8.50
N ASP A 94 -6.22 4.29 -7.44
CA ASP A 94 -5.73 3.88 -6.12
C ASP A 94 -5.91 2.37 -5.89
N VAL A 95 -4.82 1.67 -5.68
CA VAL A 95 -4.81 0.22 -5.43
C VAL A 95 -4.49 -0.07 -3.97
N ARG A 96 -5.05 -1.15 -3.45
CA ARG A 96 -4.69 -1.74 -2.16
C ARG A 96 -4.23 -3.18 -2.37
N VAL A 97 -3.08 -3.48 -1.80
CA VAL A 97 -2.57 -4.83 -1.62
C VAL A 97 -3.04 -5.39 -0.27
N VAL A 98 -3.50 -6.63 -0.24
CA VAL A 98 -3.92 -7.34 0.97
C VAL A 98 -3.12 -8.64 1.08
N GLY A 99 -2.21 -8.67 2.05
CA GLY A 99 -1.25 -9.76 2.28
C GLY A 99 0.19 -9.23 2.26
N ARG A 100 1.15 -10.04 2.69
CA ARG A 100 2.58 -9.64 2.83
C ARG A 100 3.52 -10.39 1.89
N THR A 101 3.04 -11.45 1.24
CA THR A 101 3.84 -12.40 0.43
C THR A 101 3.19 -12.59 -0.94
N ARG A 102 3.76 -13.47 -1.78
CA ARG A 102 3.25 -13.79 -3.14
C ARG A 102 1.77 -14.20 -3.20
N GLY A 103 1.21 -14.72 -2.12
CA GLY A 103 -0.22 -15.07 -2.03
C GLY A 103 -1.15 -13.88 -1.72
N ALA A 104 -0.63 -12.66 -1.70
CA ALA A 104 -1.44 -11.48 -1.46
C ALA A 104 -2.38 -11.21 -2.65
N SER A 105 -3.48 -10.54 -2.35
CA SER A 105 -4.47 -10.13 -3.35
C SER A 105 -4.39 -8.63 -3.59
N VAL A 106 -4.66 -8.24 -4.82
CA VAL A 106 -4.77 -6.84 -5.22
C VAL A 106 -6.23 -6.47 -5.43
N GLY A 107 -6.62 -5.30 -4.95
CA GLY A 107 -7.96 -4.78 -5.13
C GLY A 107 -8.04 -3.26 -5.13
N ALA A 108 -9.16 -2.73 -5.61
CA ALA A 108 -9.42 -1.30 -5.63
C ALA A 108 -9.49 -0.71 -4.21
N ALA A 109 -8.70 0.33 -3.93
CA ALA A 109 -8.78 1.07 -2.68
C ALA A 109 -10.10 1.86 -2.62
N THR A 110 -10.63 2.07 -1.41
CA THR A 110 -11.82 2.91 -1.20
C THR A 110 -11.43 4.38 -1.18
N SER A 111 -11.29 4.94 -2.37
CA SER A 111 -10.83 6.30 -2.66
C SER A 111 -11.83 7.03 -3.55
N VAL A 112 -11.95 8.35 -3.37
CA VAL A 112 -12.76 9.20 -4.26
C VAL A 112 -12.26 9.16 -5.71
N ASN A 113 -10.95 8.98 -5.91
CA ASN A 113 -10.38 8.84 -7.26
C ASN A 113 -10.94 7.63 -8.01
N ASN A 114 -11.29 6.55 -7.30
CA ASN A 114 -11.83 5.33 -7.91
C ASN A 114 -13.36 5.34 -8.03
N LEU A 115 -14.01 6.50 -7.93
CA LEU A 115 -15.47 6.58 -7.89
C LEU A 115 -16.10 5.99 -9.16
N ASP A 116 -15.57 6.35 -10.33
CA ASP A 116 -16.08 5.90 -11.63
C ASP A 116 -15.91 4.38 -11.79
N TYR A 117 -14.76 3.85 -11.37
CA TYR A 117 -14.53 2.41 -11.30
C TYR A 117 -15.61 1.71 -10.46
N PHE A 118 -15.94 2.23 -9.26
CA PHE A 118 -16.96 1.62 -8.42
C PHE A 118 -18.38 1.74 -8.99
N LYS A 119 -18.70 2.84 -9.68
CA LYS A 119 -19.98 3.02 -10.39
C LYS A 119 -20.12 2.02 -11.54
N GLY A 120 -19.09 1.89 -12.38
CA GLY A 120 -19.06 0.93 -13.47
C GLY A 120 -19.16 -0.51 -12.97
N LYS A 121 -18.41 -0.85 -11.92
CA LYS A 121 -18.50 -2.16 -11.25
C LYS A 121 -19.89 -2.45 -10.70
N LEU A 122 -20.54 -1.43 -10.11
CA LEU A 122 -21.90 -1.57 -9.60
C LEU A 122 -22.90 -1.86 -10.72
N ALA A 123 -22.83 -1.12 -11.84
CA ALA A 123 -23.69 -1.34 -12.99
C ALA A 123 -23.54 -2.75 -13.57
N ARG A 124 -22.31 -3.21 -13.80
CA ARG A 124 -22.02 -4.58 -14.24
C ARG A 124 -22.60 -5.63 -13.29
N MET A 125 -22.37 -5.46 -11.99
CA MET A 125 -22.84 -6.42 -10.99
C MET A 125 -24.37 -6.46 -10.84
N ILE A 126 -25.07 -5.34 -11.11
CA ILE A 126 -26.53 -5.31 -11.21
C ILE A 126 -27.01 -6.11 -12.42
N ALA A 127 -26.43 -5.87 -13.60
CA ALA A 127 -26.76 -6.59 -14.83
C ALA A 127 -26.51 -8.11 -14.69
N ASP A 128 -25.36 -8.51 -14.14
CA ASP A 128 -25.04 -9.92 -13.88
C ASP A 128 -26.04 -10.58 -12.94
N ASN A 129 -26.48 -9.84 -11.92
CA ASN A 129 -27.46 -10.32 -10.96
C ASN A 129 -28.86 -10.47 -11.58
N GLU A 130 -29.25 -9.57 -12.48
CA GLU A 130 -30.49 -9.69 -13.24
C GLU A 130 -30.45 -10.89 -14.19
N ALA A 131 -29.34 -11.09 -14.89
CA ALA A 131 -29.12 -12.27 -15.73
C ALA A 131 -29.15 -13.58 -14.92
N ALA A 132 -28.50 -13.59 -13.74
CA ALA A 132 -28.54 -14.74 -12.83
C ALA A 132 -29.97 -15.03 -12.33
N LYS A 133 -30.73 -13.99 -11.98
CA LYS A 133 -32.14 -14.14 -11.59
C LYS A 133 -33.00 -14.65 -12.74
N ALA A 134 -32.80 -14.16 -13.96
CA ALA A 134 -33.52 -14.62 -15.14
C ALA A 134 -33.24 -16.12 -15.40
N TRP A 135 -31.98 -16.52 -15.35
CA TRP A 135 -31.57 -17.92 -15.52
C TRP A 135 -32.12 -18.83 -14.42
N ASN A 136 -32.14 -18.36 -13.16
CA ASN A 136 -32.71 -19.10 -12.02
C ASN A 136 -34.23 -19.30 -12.11
N LYS A 137 -34.95 -18.48 -12.90
CA LYS A 137 -36.39 -18.68 -13.12
C LYS A 137 -36.64 -19.90 -14.00
N THR A 138 -35.79 -20.13 -15.01
CA THR A 138 -35.94 -21.22 -15.97
C THR A 138 -35.22 -22.50 -15.53
N HIS A 139 -34.14 -22.40 -14.76
CA HIS A 139 -33.35 -23.54 -14.27
C HIS A 139 -33.55 -23.70 -12.76
N LYS A 140 -34.41 -24.65 -12.38
CA LYS A 140 -34.71 -24.94 -10.96
C LYS A 140 -33.65 -25.83 -10.31
N ASP A 141 -33.08 -26.75 -11.08
CA ASP A 141 -32.18 -27.81 -10.58
C ASP A 141 -30.71 -27.36 -10.50
N ALA A 142 -30.34 -26.35 -11.30
CA ALA A 142 -29.06 -25.68 -11.18
C ALA A 142 -29.36 -24.19 -11.02
N LYS A 143 -28.96 -23.55 -9.91
CA LYS A 143 -29.17 -22.12 -9.65
C LYS A 143 -27.82 -21.38 -9.61
N ARG A 144 -27.74 -20.26 -10.32
CA ARG A 144 -26.63 -19.31 -10.30
C ARG A 144 -26.67 -18.50 -9.02
N CYS A 145 -25.49 -18.18 -8.51
CA CYS A 145 -25.34 -17.28 -7.36
C CYS A 145 -25.89 -15.90 -7.71
N THR A 146 -26.64 -15.30 -6.78
CA THR A 146 -27.12 -13.91 -6.89
C THR A 146 -26.22 -13.00 -6.05
N PHE A 147 -26.09 -11.74 -6.46
CA PHE A 147 -25.13 -10.79 -5.88
C PHE A 147 -25.78 -9.76 -4.95
N GLY A 148 -26.99 -10.02 -4.43
CA GLY A 148 -27.78 -9.03 -3.68
C GLY A 148 -27.04 -8.33 -2.54
N SER A 149 -26.43 -9.08 -1.63
CA SER A 149 -25.66 -8.51 -0.50
C SER A 149 -24.44 -7.70 -0.96
N LYS A 150 -23.73 -8.19 -1.98
CA LYS A 150 -22.59 -7.51 -2.60
C LYS A 150 -23.01 -6.20 -3.26
N ILE A 151 -24.17 -6.17 -3.93
CA ILE A 151 -24.71 -4.97 -4.59
C ILE A 151 -25.02 -3.92 -3.53
N THR A 152 -25.71 -4.29 -2.45
CA THR A 152 -26.02 -3.37 -1.35
C THR A 152 -24.75 -2.80 -0.71
N ALA A 153 -23.74 -3.63 -0.47
CA ALA A 153 -22.46 -3.18 0.08
C ALA A 153 -21.74 -2.19 -0.86
N LEU A 154 -21.76 -2.46 -2.17
CA LEU A 154 -21.14 -1.59 -3.17
C LEU A 154 -21.91 -0.28 -3.35
N ARG A 155 -23.26 -0.29 -3.32
CA ARG A 155 -24.10 0.92 -3.31
C ARG A 155 -23.76 1.82 -2.13
N LYS A 156 -23.68 1.27 -0.92
CA LYS A 156 -23.29 2.02 0.28
C LYS A 156 -21.90 2.65 0.12
N LYS A 157 -20.95 1.93 -0.48
CA LYS A 157 -19.61 2.43 -0.74
C LYS A 157 -19.60 3.60 -1.74
N VAL A 158 -20.33 3.48 -2.85
CA VAL A 158 -20.45 4.55 -3.85
C VAL A 158 -21.08 5.79 -3.22
N ALA A 159 -22.24 5.65 -2.56
CA ALA A 159 -22.93 6.75 -1.91
C ALA A 159 -22.04 7.46 -0.87
N TYR A 160 -21.27 6.70 -0.09
CA TYR A 160 -20.32 7.28 0.85
C TYR A 160 -19.20 8.07 0.16
N LEU A 161 -18.65 7.57 -0.95
CA LEU A 161 -17.60 8.29 -1.70
C LEU A 161 -18.15 9.54 -2.39
N GLU A 162 -19.38 9.49 -2.91
CA GLU A 162 -20.07 10.66 -3.47
C GLU A 162 -20.32 11.73 -2.41
N ALA A 163 -20.82 11.33 -1.24
CA ALA A 163 -20.99 12.25 -0.11
C ALA A 163 -19.66 12.89 0.31
N VAL A 164 -18.57 12.10 0.29
CA VAL A 164 -17.24 12.62 0.61
C VAL A 164 -16.74 13.64 -0.42
N LYS A 165 -16.95 13.35 -1.71
CA LYS A 165 -16.59 14.26 -2.80
C LYS A 165 -17.42 15.53 -2.73
N SER A 166 -18.74 15.39 -2.70
CA SER A 166 -19.67 16.53 -2.64
C SER A 166 -19.40 17.42 -1.45
N LYS A 167 -19.15 16.86 -0.25
CA LYS A 167 -18.84 17.67 0.93
C LYS A 167 -17.55 18.48 0.74
N ALA A 168 -16.51 17.87 0.15
CA ALA A 168 -15.26 18.59 -0.08
C ALA A 168 -15.41 19.69 -1.14
N ASP A 169 -16.24 19.47 -2.17
CA ASP A 169 -16.47 20.44 -3.24
C ASP A 169 -17.43 21.57 -2.80
N SER A 170 -18.36 21.31 -1.88
CA SER A 170 -19.38 22.29 -1.45
C SER A 170 -18.94 23.19 -0.31
N THR A 171 -17.98 22.76 0.51
CA THR A 171 -17.57 23.51 1.70
C THR A 171 -16.72 24.72 1.29
N PRO A 172 -17.15 25.96 1.63
CA PRO A 172 -16.33 27.14 1.39
C PRO A 172 -15.04 27.05 2.20
N ILE A 173 -14.00 27.77 1.78
CA ILE A 173 -12.72 27.84 2.50
C ILE A 173 -12.58 29.28 3.00
N SER A 174 -12.43 29.46 4.32
CA SER A 174 -12.19 30.78 4.91
C SER A 174 -10.80 31.31 4.56
N GLU A 175 -10.59 32.62 4.68
CA GLU A 175 -9.27 33.21 4.39
C GLU A 175 -8.16 32.62 5.28
N HIS A 176 -8.45 32.38 6.56
CA HIS A 176 -7.49 31.77 7.48
C HIS A 176 -7.12 30.36 7.04
N SER A 177 -8.12 29.54 6.71
CA SER A 177 -7.91 28.19 6.20
C SER A 177 -7.10 28.19 4.90
N GLN A 178 -7.38 29.12 3.98
CA GLN A 178 -6.64 29.26 2.73
C GLN A 178 -5.17 29.64 2.99
N ARG A 179 -4.90 30.59 3.91
CA ARG A 179 -3.53 30.96 4.30
C ARG A 179 -2.74 29.77 4.85
N LEU A 180 -3.38 28.88 5.62
CA LEU A 180 -2.72 27.68 6.14
C LEU A 180 -2.39 26.65 5.05
N ILE A 181 -3.25 26.54 4.04
CA ILE A 181 -3.01 25.70 2.86
C ILE A 181 -1.86 26.28 2.04
N ASP A 182 -1.90 27.58 1.73
CA ASP A 182 -0.89 28.26 0.91
C ASP A 182 0.49 28.29 1.59
N ALA A 183 0.51 28.46 2.91
CA ALA A 183 1.73 28.35 3.72
C ALA A 183 2.27 26.91 3.82
N GLY A 184 1.56 25.92 3.27
CA GLY A 184 1.96 24.52 3.29
C GLY A 184 1.97 23.91 4.69
N LYS A 185 1.18 24.46 5.64
CA LYS A 185 1.05 23.90 6.99
C LYS A 185 0.14 22.68 7.01
N VAL A 186 -0.80 22.61 6.06
CA VAL A 186 -1.73 21.49 5.90
C VAL A 186 -1.72 20.97 4.47
N SER A 187 -1.96 19.66 4.31
CA SER A 187 -2.05 18.99 3.01
C SER A 187 -3.38 18.25 2.87
N GLN A 188 -4.14 18.53 1.80
CA GLN A 188 -5.41 17.85 1.55
C GLN A 188 -5.20 16.37 1.17
N TRP A 189 -5.99 15.48 1.75
CA TRP A 189 -5.89 14.06 1.47
C TRP A 189 -6.57 13.68 0.16
N LYS A 190 -5.76 13.37 -0.87
CA LYS A 190 -6.24 12.97 -2.21
C LYS A 190 -7.29 11.85 -2.22
N LYS A 191 -7.25 10.90 -1.28
CA LYS A 191 -8.21 9.76 -1.26
C LYS A 191 -9.55 10.11 -0.63
N LYS A 192 -9.56 11.09 0.27
CA LYS A 192 -10.73 11.56 1.03
C LYS A 192 -10.56 13.06 1.28
N PRO A 193 -10.95 13.92 0.32
CA PRO A 193 -10.61 15.35 0.32
C PRO A 193 -11.21 16.17 1.46
N ILE A 194 -12.06 15.60 2.31
CA ILE A 194 -12.56 16.24 3.54
C ILE A 194 -11.45 16.43 4.59
N TYR A 195 -10.42 15.57 4.58
CA TYR A 195 -9.37 15.60 5.61
C TYR A 195 -8.15 16.38 5.12
N TYR A 196 -7.66 17.27 5.97
CA TYR A 196 -6.44 18.05 5.77
C TYR A 196 -5.43 17.63 6.85
N PHE A 197 -4.35 16.98 6.46
CA PHE A 197 -3.32 16.54 7.41
C PHE A 197 -2.35 17.66 7.74
N VAL A 198 -2.04 17.84 9.02
CA VAL A 198 -1.04 18.82 9.46
C VAL A 198 0.36 18.30 9.12
N ASN A 199 1.13 19.08 8.37
CA ASN A 199 2.48 18.71 7.99
C ASN A 199 3.41 18.77 9.21
N GLY A 200 4.19 17.72 9.42
CA GLY A 200 5.06 17.57 10.60
C GLY A 200 4.45 16.74 11.73
N LEU A 201 3.12 16.54 11.75
CA LEU A 201 2.44 15.71 12.75
C LEU A 201 2.06 14.34 12.19
N ARG A 202 2.08 13.32 13.04
CA ARG A 202 1.78 11.94 12.63
C ARG A 202 0.29 11.64 12.77
N LYS A 203 -0.41 11.52 11.63
CA LYS A 203 -1.84 11.14 11.55
C LYS A 203 -2.79 12.11 12.27
N VAL A 204 -2.44 13.40 12.32
CA VAL A 204 -3.34 14.45 12.83
C VAL A 204 -3.96 15.17 11.64
N ALA A 205 -5.29 15.28 11.62
CA ALA A 205 -6.01 15.96 10.55
C ALA A 205 -7.05 16.95 11.06
N LEU A 206 -7.33 17.93 10.22
CA LEU A 206 -8.38 18.91 10.36
C LEU A 206 -9.48 18.64 9.32
N THR A 207 -10.69 19.06 9.63
CA THR A 207 -11.85 19.05 8.74
C THR A 207 -12.44 20.44 8.69
N LEU A 208 -12.92 20.85 7.53
CA LEU A 208 -13.63 22.13 7.41
C LEU A 208 -15.04 22.01 8.00
N ASP A 209 -15.45 23.07 8.68
CA ASP A 209 -16.83 23.26 9.12
C ASP A 209 -17.70 23.90 8.04
N ASP A 210 -18.94 24.23 8.37
CA ASP A 210 -19.89 24.82 7.42
C ASP A 210 -19.54 26.29 7.07
N ASN A 211 -18.74 26.97 7.90
CA ASN A 211 -18.27 28.33 7.67
C ASN A 211 -16.96 28.37 6.86
N GLY A 212 -16.29 27.24 6.73
CA GLY A 212 -15.02 27.09 6.03
C GLY A 212 -13.79 27.24 6.91
N ASP A 213 -13.96 27.18 8.23
CA ASP A 213 -12.87 27.18 9.20
C ASP A 213 -12.45 25.76 9.54
N PHE A 214 -11.15 25.59 9.81
CA PHE A 214 -10.64 24.30 10.23
C PHE A 214 -11.11 23.96 11.65
N GLN A 215 -11.54 22.72 11.81
CA GLN A 215 -11.83 22.10 13.10
C GLN A 215 -11.08 20.78 13.22
N GLU A 216 -10.81 20.36 14.45
CA GLU A 216 -10.11 19.09 14.69
C GLU A 216 -10.92 17.90 14.18
N SER A 217 -10.26 16.97 13.47
CA SER A 217 -10.93 15.80 12.95
C SER A 217 -11.24 14.79 14.05
N LYS A 218 -12.53 14.44 14.20
CA LYS A 218 -12.97 13.34 15.10
C LYS A 218 -12.28 12.00 14.80
N ARG A 219 -11.84 11.77 13.55
CA ARG A 219 -11.24 10.50 13.13
C ARG A 219 -9.73 10.46 13.29
N TYR A 220 -9.08 11.61 13.25
CA TYR A 220 -7.63 11.78 13.29
C TYR A 220 -7.26 12.92 14.24
N PRO A 221 -7.61 12.82 15.54
CA PRO A 221 -7.31 13.86 16.51
C PRO A 221 -5.84 13.87 16.92
N ALA A 222 -5.40 14.96 17.54
CA ALA A 222 -4.10 15.08 18.19
C ALA A 222 -4.11 14.37 19.55
N TYR A 223 -3.29 13.31 19.67
CA TYR A 223 -3.23 12.53 20.90
C TYR A 223 -2.22 13.09 21.90
N GLU A 224 -1.04 13.47 21.43
CA GLU A 224 0.06 13.98 22.27
C GLU A 224 -0.17 15.45 22.63
N GLU A 225 0.28 15.86 23.82
CA GLU A 225 0.07 17.23 24.33
C GLU A 225 0.75 18.28 23.45
N GLY A 226 1.99 18.01 23.00
CA GLY A 226 2.70 18.87 22.05
C GLY A 226 1.96 19.00 20.70
N ASP A 227 1.38 17.91 20.20
CA ASP A 227 0.58 17.94 18.97
C ASP A 227 -0.67 18.79 19.17
N ARG A 228 -1.35 18.69 20.32
CA ARG A 228 -2.54 19.50 20.63
C ARG A 228 -2.21 20.98 20.69
N GLU A 229 -1.10 21.36 21.32
CA GLU A 229 -0.66 22.76 21.35
C GLU A 229 -0.39 23.29 19.94
N THR A 230 0.26 22.50 19.08
CA THR A 230 0.52 22.92 17.71
C THR A 230 -0.77 23.09 16.91
N VAL A 231 -1.74 22.19 17.09
CA VAL A 231 -3.07 22.30 16.48
C VAL A 231 -3.81 23.52 17.00
N GLN A 232 -3.82 23.78 18.31
CA GLN A 232 -4.45 24.97 18.89
C GLN A 232 -3.84 26.26 18.35
N LYS A 233 -2.51 26.31 18.18
CA LYS A 233 -1.82 27.47 17.56
C LYS A 233 -2.20 27.67 16.10
N LEU A 234 -2.49 26.60 15.35
CA LEU A 234 -2.94 26.68 13.96
C LEU A 234 -4.40 27.12 13.85
N LEU A 235 -5.23 26.69 14.81
CA LEU A 235 -6.66 27.02 14.84
C LEU A 235 -6.95 28.40 15.45
N ALA A 236 -6.03 28.96 16.23
CA ALA A 236 -6.11 30.32 16.73
C ALA A 236 -6.04 31.32 15.56
N HIS A 237 -7.11 32.07 15.36
CA HIS A 237 -7.26 33.12 14.35
C HIS A 237 -7.88 34.37 14.99
#